data_AF-A0A249WGW6-F1
#
_entry.id   AF-A0A249WGW6-F1
#
_cell.length_a   1.000
_cell.length_b   1.000
_cell.length_c   1.000
_cell.angle_alpha   90.00
_cell.angle_beta   90.00
_cell.angle_gamma   90.00
#
_symmetry.space_group_name_H-M   'P 1'
#
loop_
_entity.id
_entity.type
_entity.pdbx_description
1 polymer ?
#
loop_
_entity_poly.entity_id
_entity_poly.type
_entity_poly.pdbx_seq_one_letter_code
_entity_poly.pdbx_strand_id
1 'polypeptide(L)'
;MKINYLDDEDLSFLHRCSEEHLEAFTRILTHNENGKPRLSSTLLRNQTFQAMAGHPERYRRNWQLIAGELQHFGGDSIANTLRRHGKFYREILLDVCKRLKIKADKHTSTPEIELHLLEHFLEHSWKKMDDRQKADFFTAVECRVNEHKALLPHLLQTNKLAQGVTHLLEIRLAKILRTHAAVSVIGHGLVRGAGLGGPLGAAFNGVKAVSGSAYRVTIPAVLHIACLRQMTRLHQVKNEIGEKYPARS
;
A
#
# COMPACT_ATOMS: atom_id res chain seq x y z
N MET A 1 -6.38 18.98 -10.26
CA MET A 1 -5.03 18.38 -10.42
C MET A 1 -5.21 17.13 -11.25
N LYS A 2 -4.44 16.96 -12.34
CA LYS A 2 -4.63 15.85 -13.29
C LYS A 2 -3.83 14.64 -12.79
N ILE A 3 -4.47 13.48 -12.71
CA ILE A 3 -3.74 12.22 -12.52
C ILE A 3 -3.17 11.85 -13.88
N ASN A 4 -1.84 11.75 -13.96
CA ASN A 4 -1.14 11.25 -15.13
C ASN A 4 -0.58 9.87 -14.76
N TYR A 5 -1.20 8.83 -15.28
CA TYR A 5 -0.68 7.47 -15.19
C TYR A 5 0.57 7.35 -16.07
N LEU A 6 1.66 6.85 -15.50
CA LEU A 6 2.82 6.39 -16.25
C LEU A 6 2.58 4.95 -16.65
N ASP A 7 2.68 4.64 -17.95
CA ASP A 7 2.51 3.28 -18.44
C ASP A 7 3.53 2.34 -17.79
N ASP A 8 3.02 1.36 -17.05
CA ASP A 8 3.80 0.61 -16.07
C ASP A 8 3.38 -0.85 -16.12
N GLU A 9 4.23 -1.68 -16.73
CA GLU A 9 4.00 -3.11 -16.91
C GLU A 9 3.74 -3.81 -15.57
N ASP A 10 4.42 -3.38 -14.51
CA ASP A 10 4.23 -3.96 -13.17
C ASP A 10 2.84 -3.64 -12.60
N LEU A 11 2.15 -2.59 -13.04
CA LEU A 11 0.78 -2.27 -12.61
C LEU A 11 -0.29 -2.71 -13.61
N SER A 12 0.10 -3.07 -14.83
CA SER A 12 -0.84 -3.42 -15.91
C SER A 12 -1.83 -4.51 -15.49
N PHE A 13 -1.41 -5.48 -14.67
CA PHE A 13 -2.26 -6.59 -14.23
C PHE A 13 -3.52 -6.17 -13.46
N LEU A 14 -3.59 -4.94 -12.93
CA LEU A 14 -4.74 -4.42 -12.18
C LEU A 14 -6.04 -4.46 -13.00
N HIS A 15 -5.98 -4.39 -14.34
CA HIS A 15 -7.17 -4.53 -15.18
C HIS A 15 -7.87 -5.89 -15.05
N ARG A 16 -7.16 -6.92 -14.57
CA ARG A 16 -7.66 -8.29 -14.36
C ARG A 16 -8.20 -8.52 -12.95
N CYS A 17 -8.01 -7.57 -12.03
CA CYS A 17 -8.52 -7.69 -10.67
C CYS A 17 -10.05 -7.52 -10.62
N SER A 18 -10.69 -8.16 -9.64
CA SER A 18 -12.13 -7.99 -9.42
C SER A 18 -12.45 -6.57 -8.94
N GLU A 19 -13.71 -6.18 -9.06
CA GLU A 19 -14.15 -4.83 -8.66
C GLU A 19 -13.91 -4.60 -7.16
N GLU A 20 -14.21 -5.59 -6.33
CA GLU A 20 -14.10 -5.55 -4.87
C GLU A 20 -12.63 -5.38 -4.43
N HIS A 21 -11.72 -6.07 -5.11
CA HIS A 21 -10.28 -5.96 -4.86
C HIS A 21 -9.75 -4.56 -5.22
N LEU A 22 -10.18 -4.02 -6.37
CA LEU A 22 -9.79 -2.67 -6.79
C LEU A 22 -10.44 -1.57 -5.93
N GLU A 23 -11.66 -1.79 -5.44
CA GLU A 23 -12.30 -0.93 -4.46
C GLU A 23 -11.49 -0.87 -3.16
N ALA A 24 -11.17 -2.04 -2.58
CA ALA A 24 -10.37 -2.14 -1.37
C ALA A 24 -9.01 -1.43 -1.53
N PHE A 25 -8.34 -1.67 -2.65
CA PHE A 25 -7.09 -0.98 -2.98
C PHE A 25 -7.27 0.54 -3.10
N THR A 26 -8.34 0.98 -3.78
CA THR A 26 -8.65 2.41 -3.92
C THR A 26 -8.91 3.06 -2.57
N ARG A 27 -9.60 2.37 -1.65
CA ARG A 27 -9.85 2.88 -0.29
C ARG A 27 -8.55 3.12 0.48
N ILE A 28 -7.55 2.27 0.32
CA ILE A 28 -6.22 2.48 0.93
C ILE A 28 -5.60 3.81 0.48
N LEU A 29 -5.69 4.11 -0.82
CA LEU A 29 -5.15 5.33 -1.43
C LEU A 29 -5.95 6.58 -1.05
N THR A 30 -7.26 6.45 -0.87
CA THR A 30 -8.18 7.58 -0.80
C THR A 30 -8.70 7.89 0.60
N HIS A 31 -8.67 6.94 1.54
CA HIS A 31 -9.24 7.09 2.89
C HIS A 31 -8.20 6.80 3.97
N ASN A 32 -8.35 7.44 5.13
CA ASN A 32 -7.52 7.19 6.30
C ASN A 32 -8.05 6.05 7.18
N GLU A 33 -7.33 5.74 8.26
CA GLU A 33 -7.69 4.69 9.24
C GLU A 33 -9.09 4.87 9.85
N ASN A 34 -9.61 6.09 9.90
CA ASN A 34 -10.94 6.41 10.43
C ASN A 34 -12.03 6.42 9.34
N GLY A 35 -11.71 5.95 8.13
CA GLY A 35 -12.63 5.96 6.99
C GLY A 35 -12.94 7.35 6.43
N LYS A 36 -12.19 8.40 6.82
CA LYS A 36 -12.38 9.75 6.26
C LYS A 36 -11.58 9.93 4.97
N PRO A 37 -12.14 10.62 3.95
CA PRO A 37 -11.42 10.99 2.74
C PRO A 37 -10.11 11.71 3.03
N ARG A 38 -9.05 11.35 2.31
CA ARG A 38 -7.74 12.02 2.38
C ARG A 38 -7.80 13.30 1.55
N LEU A 39 -7.44 14.42 2.17
CA LEU A 39 -7.32 15.71 1.48
C LEU A 39 -6.28 15.70 0.36
N SER A 40 -5.27 14.83 0.49
CA SER A 40 -4.22 14.61 -0.51
C SER A 40 -4.67 13.75 -1.69
N SER A 41 -5.86 13.15 -1.64
CA SER A 41 -6.30 12.31 -2.76
C SER A 41 -6.72 13.16 -3.95
N THR A 42 -6.03 12.96 -5.07
CA THR A 42 -6.40 13.58 -6.35
C THR A 42 -7.51 12.78 -7.03
N LEU A 43 -7.54 11.46 -6.83
CA LEU A 43 -8.53 10.56 -7.42
C LEU A 43 -9.96 10.89 -7.01
N LEU A 44 -10.18 11.22 -5.74
CA LEU A 44 -11.51 11.61 -5.25
C LEU A 44 -12.05 12.91 -5.88
N ARG A 45 -11.18 13.72 -6.49
CA ARG A 45 -11.52 14.98 -7.19
C ARG A 45 -11.46 14.83 -8.71
N ASN A 46 -11.19 13.63 -9.23
CA ASN A 46 -11.09 13.38 -10.65
C ASN A 46 -12.48 13.24 -11.27
N GLN A 47 -12.80 14.05 -12.28
CA GLN A 47 -14.12 14.10 -12.91
C GLN A 47 -14.51 12.76 -13.56
N THR A 48 -13.59 12.09 -14.25
CA THR A 48 -13.83 10.77 -14.87
C THR A 48 -14.17 9.71 -13.82
N PHE A 49 -13.44 9.70 -12.70
CA PHE A 49 -13.69 8.77 -11.61
C PHE A 49 -14.99 9.07 -10.85
N GLN A 50 -15.37 10.35 -10.74
CA GLN A 50 -16.64 10.79 -10.14
C GLN A 50 -17.85 10.48 -11.04
N ALA A 51 -17.71 10.63 -12.37
CA ALA A 51 -18.78 10.34 -13.32
C ALA A 51 -19.23 8.87 -13.30
N MET A 52 -18.36 7.97 -12.85
CA MET A 52 -18.63 6.54 -12.71
C MET A 52 -19.17 6.15 -11.31
N ALA A 53 -19.55 7.11 -10.47
CA ALA A 53 -20.12 6.81 -9.15
C ALA A 53 -21.41 5.97 -9.29
N GLY A 54 -21.48 4.86 -8.55
CA GLY A 54 -22.60 3.91 -8.62
C GLY A 54 -22.53 2.89 -9.76
N HIS A 55 -21.56 3.00 -10.67
CA HIS A 55 -21.37 2.02 -11.75
C HIS A 55 -20.75 0.71 -11.21
N PRO A 56 -21.24 -0.48 -11.62
CA PRO A 56 -20.75 -1.78 -11.10
C PRO A 56 -19.31 -2.14 -11.52
N GLU A 57 -18.75 -1.41 -12.48
CA GLU A 57 -17.36 -1.58 -12.95
C GLU A 57 -16.54 -0.28 -12.82
N ARG A 58 -16.91 0.57 -11.87
CA ARG A 58 -16.25 1.85 -11.61
C ARG A 58 -14.74 1.70 -11.45
N TYR A 59 -14.28 0.77 -10.62
CA TYR A 59 -12.88 0.63 -10.27
C TYR A 59 -12.11 -0.06 -11.40
N ARG A 60 -12.64 -1.14 -11.98
CA ARG A 60 -12.00 -1.85 -13.10
C ARG A 60 -11.80 -0.95 -14.32
N ARG A 61 -12.81 -0.15 -14.70
CA ARG A 61 -12.69 0.78 -15.85
C ARG A 61 -11.75 1.97 -15.58
N ASN A 62 -11.48 2.26 -14.30
CA ASN A 62 -10.59 3.35 -13.90
C ASN A 62 -9.27 2.86 -13.28
N TRP A 63 -8.85 1.61 -13.54
CA TRP A 63 -7.63 1.04 -12.95
C TRP A 63 -6.39 1.89 -13.17
N GLN A 64 -6.27 2.56 -14.33
CA GLN A 64 -5.16 3.47 -14.64
C GLN A 64 -5.18 4.74 -13.77
N LEU A 65 -6.37 5.28 -13.45
CA LEU A 65 -6.49 6.41 -12.53
C LEU A 65 -6.10 6.01 -11.10
N ILE A 66 -6.47 4.79 -10.70
CA ILE A 66 -6.10 4.23 -9.39
C ILE A 66 -4.58 4.00 -9.31
N ALA A 67 -3.99 3.41 -10.36
CA ALA A 67 -2.55 3.21 -10.49
C ALA A 67 -1.80 4.56 -10.48
N GLY A 68 -2.27 5.54 -11.24
CA GLY A 68 -1.69 6.88 -11.27
C GLY A 68 -1.74 7.61 -9.92
N GLU A 69 -2.78 7.40 -9.12
CA GLU A 69 -2.85 7.91 -7.75
C GLU A 69 -1.74 7.32 -6.87
N LEU A 70 -1.49 6.00 -6.95
CA LEU A 70 -0.34 5.38 -6.25
C LEU A 70 0.99 5.97 -6.74
N GLN A 71 1.17 6.06 -8.06
CA GLN A 71 2.41 6.60 -8.64
C GLN A 71 2.66 8.04 -8.18
N HIS A 72 1.60 8.84 -8.04
CA HIS A 72 1.66 10.19 -7.50
C HIS A 72 2.08 10.20 -6.01
N PHE A 73 1.46 9.36 -5.17
CA PHE A 73 1.89 9.22 -3.78
C PHE A 73 3.34 8.76 -3.65
N GLY A 74 3.81 7.85 -4.52
CA GLY A 74 5.20 7.41 -4.57
C GLY A 74 6.19 8.53 -4.86
N GLY A 75 5.88 9.40 -5.82
CA GLY A 75 6.69 10.56 -6.17
C GLY A 75 6.80 11.59 -5.03
N ASP A 76 5.69 11.88 -4.35
CA ASP A 76 5.67 12.82 -3.23
C ASP A 76 6.34 12.27 -1.95
N SER A 77 6.34 10.94 -1.77
CA SER A 77 6.76 10.29 -0.53
C SER A 77 8.28 10.15 -0.34
N ILE A 78 9.08 9.97 -1.40
CA ILE A 78 10.36 9.23 -1.22
C ILE A 78 11.65 9.88 -1.77
N ALA A 79 11.65 10.83 -2.71
CA ALA A 79 12.88 11.60 -3.01
C ALA A 79 12.59 12.89 -3.78
N ASN A 80 13.21 13.99 -3.32
CA ASN A 80 13.26 15.33 -3.91
C ASN A 80 12.00 15.80 -4.64
N THR A 81 11.24 16.62 -3.92
CA THR A 81 10.04 17.43 -4.22
C THR A 81 10.14 18.31 -5.49
N LEU A 82 11.17 18.12 -6.33
CA LEU A 82 11.39 18.83 -7.58
C LEU A 82 10.78 18.10 -8.80
N ARG A 83 10.48 16.80 -8.72
CA ARG A 83 9.82 16.05 -9.80
C ARG A 83 8.32 15.93 -9.51
N ARG A 84 7.49 16.82 -10.08
CA ARG A 84 6.02 16.81 -9.97
C ARG A 84 5.34 15.68 -10.77
N HIS A 85 6.03 14.57 -10.99
CA HIS A 85 5.57 13.46 -11.82
C HIS A 85 5.54 12.18 -10.99
N GLY A 86 4.63 11.26 -11.32
CA GLY A 86 4.53 9.97 -10.65
C GLY A 86 5.84 9.17 -10.76
N LYS A 87 5.93 8.08 -10.00
CA LYS A 87 7.07 7.16 -10.01
C LYS A 87 6.64 5.78 -10.49
N PHE A 88 7.49 5.04 -11.21
CA PHE A 88 7.18 3.64 -11.56
C PHE A 88 7.05 2.78 -10.30
N TYR A 89 6.16 1.80 -10.34
CA TYR A 89 5.84 0.96 -9.21
C TYR A 89 7.06 0.21 -8.66
N ARG A 90 7.92 -0.33 -9.54
CA ARG A 90 9.18 -0.97 -9.12
C ARG A 90 10.02 -0.05 -8.24
N GLU A 91 10.10 1.23 -8.59
CA GLU A 91 10.87 2.18 -7.80
C GLU A 91 10.18 2.54 -6.48
N ILE A 92 8.84 2.53 -6.41
CA ILE A 92 8.06 2.69 -5.17
C ILE A 92 8.26 1.48 -4.26
N LEU A 93 8.26 0.27 -4.83
CA LEU A 93 8.48 -0.98 -4.13
C LEU A 93 9.88 -1.02 -3.51
N LEU A 94 10.93 -0.73 -4.28
CA LEU A 94 12.32 -0.69 -3.79
C LEU A 94 12.50 0.31 -2.65
N ASP A 95 11.82 1.45 -2.75
CA ASP A 95 11.82 2.47 -1.72
C ASP A 95 11.10 2.01 -0.44
N VAL A 96 9.96 1.34 -0.56
CA VAL A 96 9.25 0.71 0.57
C VAL A 96 10.14 -0.35 1.22
N CYS A 97 10.81 -1.20 0.45
CA CYS A 97 11.77 -2.18 0.95
C CYS A 97 12.92 -1.48 1.72
N LYS A 98 13.51 -0.43 1.15
CA LYS A 98 14.55 0.37 1.81
C LYS A 98 14.05 0.98 3.13
N ARG A 99 12.82 1.49 3.17
CA ARG A 99 12.20 2.05 4.38
C ARG A 99 12.00 1.00 5.47
N LEU A 100 11.65 -0.21 5.08
CA LEU A 100 11.46 -1.36 5.95
C LEU A 100 12.77 -2.12 6.26
N LYS A 101 13.91 -1.63 5.75
CA LYS A 101 15.25 -2.25 5.88
C LYS A 101 15.33 -3.66 5.30
N ILE A 102 14.52 -3.95 4.29
CA ILE A 102 14.56 -5.19 3.52
C ILE A 102 15.59 -5.02 2.41
N LYS A 103 16.54 -5.96 2.31
CA LYS A 103 17.51 -5.98 1.21
C LYS A 103 16.81 -6.48 -0.04
N ALA A 104 16.69 -5.62 -1.04
CA ALA A 104 16.20 -5.98 -2.38
C ALA A 104 17.36 -5.79 -3.37
N ASP A 105 17.71 -6.86 -4.09
CA ASP A 105 18.66 -6.76 -5.19
C ASP A 105 17.97 -6.11 -6.40
N LYS A 106 18.70 -5.23 -7.09
CA LYS A 106 18.23 -4.52 -8.28
C LYS A 106 17.97 -5.46 -9.45
N HIS A 107 18.58 -6.65 -9.47
CA HIS A 107 18.39 -7.67 -10.50
C HIS A 107 17.19 -8.59 -10.23
N THR A 108 16.67 -8.62 -9.00
CA THR A 108 15.50 -9.43 -8.64
C THR A 108 14.23 -8.91 -9.32
N SER A 109 13.38 -9.81 -9.81
CA SER A 109 12.14 -9.42 -10.48
C SER A 109 11.17 -8.72 -9.50
N THR A 110 10.28 -7.86 -10.01
CA THR A 110 9.29 -7.16 -9.17
C THR A 110 8.44 -8.14 -8.34
N PRO A 111 7.88 -9.23 -8.92
CA PRO A 111 7.12 -10.21 -8.14
C PRO A 111 7.90 -10.92 -7.03
N GLU A 112 9.20 -11.15 -7.22
CA GLU A 112 10.06 -11.76 -6.18
C GLU A 112 10.34 -10.77 -5.04
N ILE A 113 10.57 -9.49 -5.35
CA ILE A 113 10.72 -8.45 -4.31
C ILE A 113 9.42 -8.30 -3.51
N GLU A 114 8.27 -8.33 -4.17
CA GLU A 114 6.95 -8.33 -3.53
C GLU A 114 6.77 -9.53 -2.59
N LEU A 115 7.21 -10.72 -3.01
CA LEU A 115 7.13 -11.92 -2.18
C LEU A 115 7.97 -11.79 -0.91
N HIS A 116 9.23 -11.35 -1.03
CA HIS A 116 10.08 -11.09 0.14
C HIS A 116 9.51 -10.00 1.05
N LEU A 117 8.87 -8.97 0.48
CA LEU A 117 8.18 -7.95 1.26
C LEU A 117 7.02 -8.53 2.08
N LEU A 118 6.20 -9.39 1.47
CA LEU A 118 5.09 -10.07 2.16
C LEU A 118 5.61 -10.98 3.26
N GLU A 119 6.61 -11.81 2.99
CA GLU A 119 7.23 -12.70 4.00
C GLU A 119 7.74 -11.92 5.20
N HIS A 120 8.54 -10.88 4.95
CA HIS A 120 9.09 -10.04 6.00
C HIS A 120 7.98 -9.34 6.79
N PHE A 121 6.96 -8.82 6.13
CA PHE A 121 5.83 -8.16 6.79
C PHE A 121 5.06 -9.13 7.70
N LEU A 122 4.77 -10.34 7.21
CA LEU A 122 4.08 -11.37 7.98
C LEU A 122 4.90 -11.83 9.17
N GLU A 123 6.18 -12.15 8.97
CA GLU A 123 7.09 -12.59 10.03
C GLU A 123 7.24 -11.53 11.12
N HIS A 124 7.50 -10.28 10.73
CA HIS A 124 7.69 -9.18 11.67
C HIS A 124 6.37 -8.77 12.36
N SER A 125 5.23 -8.97 11.70
CA SER A 125 3.92 -8.81 12.33
C SER A 125 3.70 -9.90 13.38
N TRP A 126 3.88 -11.16 13.01
CA TRP A 126 3.73 -12.34 13.86
C TRP A 126 4.57 -12.27 15.14
N LYS A 127 5.87 -11.97 15.03
CA LYS A 127 6.82 -11.89 16.16
C LYS A 127 6.46 -10.84 17.22
N LYS A 128 5.61 -9.88 16.87
CA LYS A 128 5.24 -8.75 17.72
C LYS A 128 3.78 -8.81 18.21
N MET A 129 3.06 -9.88 17.88
CA MET A 129 1.70 -10.13 18.37
C MET A 129 1.74 -10.85 19.71
N ASP A 130 0.87 -10.44 20.62
CA ASP A 130 0.54 -11.25 21.80
C ASP A 130 -0.38 -12.43 21.43
N ASP A 131 -0.63 -13.33 22.37
CA ASP A 131 -1.38 -14.55 22.09
C ASP A 131 -2.87 -14.29 21.80
N ARG A 132 -3.44 -13.19 22.32
CA ARG A 132 -4.81 -12.77 21.96
C ARG A 132 -4.86 -12.29 20.51
N GLN A 133 -3.93 -11.44 20.13
CA GLN A 133 -3.81 -10.94 18.75
C GLN A 133 -3.55 -12.06 17.74
N LYS A 134 -2.78 -13.08 18.11
CA LYS A 134 -2.60 -14.28 17.27
C LYS A 134 -3.89 -15.08 17.15
N ALA A 135 -4.63 -15.27 18.24
CA ALA A 135 -5.91 -15.98 18.23
C ALA A 135 -6.97 -15.26 17.39
N ASP A 136 -7.06 -13.94 17.52
CA ASP A 136 -7.95 -13.09 16.71
C ASP A 136 -7.58 -13.20 15.22
N PHE A 137 -6.27 -13.09 14.91
CA PHE A 137 -5.78 -13.23 13.54
C PHE A 137 -6.10 -14.62 12.95
N PHE A 138 -5.90 -15.70 13.72
CA PHE A 138 -6.23 -17.05 13.29
C PHE A 138 -7.72 -17.26 13.05
N THR A 139 -8.57 -16.67 13.89
CA THR A 139 -10.02 -16.68 13.70
C THR A 139 -10.39 -15.95 12.41
N ALA A 140 -9.79 -14.79 12.16
CA ALA A 140 -10.05 -13.98 10.97
C ALA A 140 -9.63 -14.67 9.67
N VAL A 141 -8.49 -15.36 9.65
CA VAL A 141 -7.97 -16.04 8.43
C VAL A 141 -8.28 -17.53 8.36
N GLU A 142 -9.07 -18.05 9.31
CA GLU A 142 -9.41 -19.48 9.43
C GLU A 142 -8.16 -20.38 9.43
N CYS A 143 -7.09 -19.93 10.09
CA CYS A 143 -5.76 -20.55 10.09
C CYS A 143 -5.43 -21.12 11.47
N ARG A 144 -4.69 -22.23 11.52
CA ARG A 144 -4.16 -22.82 12.78
C ARG A 144 -2.65 -23.09 12.71
N VAL A 145 -1.93 -22.25 11.97
CA VAL A 145 -0.49 -22.43 11.73
C VAL A 145 0.32 -21.65 12.77
N ASN A 146 0.90 -22.35 13.74
CA ASN A 146 1.68 -21.73 14.83
C ASN A 146 3.09 -21.24 14.40
N GLU A 147 3.53 -21.61 13.20
CA GLU A 147 4.85 -21.25 12.66
C GLU A 147 4.75 -20.12 11.63
N HIS A 148 5.47 -19.02 11.87
CA HIS A 148 5.49 -17.86 10.99
C HIS A 148 5.89 -18.17 9.53
N LYS A 149 6.81 -19.14 9.31
CA LYS A 149 7.26 -19.51 7.96
C LYS A 149 6.18 -20.20 7.14
N ALA A 150 5.27 -20.90 7.79
CA ALA A 150 4.16 -21.60 7.13
C ALA A 150 2.94 -20.68 6.91
N LEU A 151 2.96 -19.44 7.43
CA LEU A 151 1.84 -18.52 7.33
C LEU A 151 1.59 -18.07 5.88
N LEU A 152 2.63 -17.63 5.16
CA LEU A 152 2.46 -17.17 3.78
C LEU A 152 1.98 -18.30 2.84
N PRO A 153 2.61 -19.51 2.83
CA PRO A 153 2.11 -20.63 2.05
C PRO A 153 0.65 -20.98 2.36
N HIS A 154 0.27 -20.98 3.64
CA HIS A 154 -1.10 -21.28 4.04
C HIS A 154 -2.10 -20.24 3.52
N LEU A 155 -1.80 -18.95 3.70
CA LEU A 155 -2.66 -17.86 3.21
C LEU A 155 -2.82 -17.85 1.69
N LEU A 156 -1.77 -18.27 0.95
CA LEU A 156 -1.83 -18.45 -0.49
C LEU A 156 -2.73 -19.64 -0.86
N GLN A 157 -2.57 -20.78 -0.20
CA GLN A 157 -3.37 -22.00 -0.47
C GLN A 157 -4.87 -21.80 -0.18
N THR A 158 -5.21 -21.09 0.89
CA THR A 158 -6.60 -20.85 1.29
C THR A 158 -7.23 -19.64 0.59
N ASN A 159 -6.50 -18.94 -0.30
CA ASN A 159 -6.88 -17.66 -0.90
C ASN A 159 -7.19 -16.55 0.14
N LYS A 160 -6.68 -16.66 1.37
CA LYS A 160 -6.92 -15.70 2.46
C LYS A 160 -5.84 -14.61 2.57
N LEU A 161 -4.89 -14.54 1.64
CA LEU A 161 -3.75 -13.61 1.72
C LEU A 161 -4.15 -12.14 1.88
N ALA A 162 -5.03 -11.61 1.04
CA ALA A 162 -5.44 -10.21 1.13
C ALA A 162 -6.21 -9.92 2.42
N GLN A 163 -7.06 -10.87 2.86
CA GLN A 163 -7.76 -10.77 4.13
C GLN A 163 -6.78 -10.75 5.31
N GLY A 164 -5.81 -11.67 5.33
CA GLY A 164 -4.79 -11.74 6.37
C GLY A 164 -3.90 -10.49 6.41
N VAL A 165 -3.43 -10.02 5.27
CA VAL A 165 -2.62 -8.79 5.20
C VAL A 165 -3.45 -7.57 5.60
N THR A 166 -4.72 -7.48 5.20
CA THR A 166 -5.62 -6.39 5.60
C THR A 166 -5.85 -6.40 7.11
N HIS A 167 -6.12 -7.56 7.70
CA HIS A 167 -6.33 -7.68 9.14
C HIS A 167 -5.06 -7.36 9.95
N LEU A 168 -3.89 -7.81 9.47
CA LEU A 168 -2.61 -7.44 10.08
C LEU A 168 -2.33 -5.96 9.94
N LEU A 169 -2.68 -5.34 8.81
CA LEU A 169 -2.65 -3.90 8.66
C LEU A 169 -3.59 -3.28 9.68
N GLU A 170 -4.86 -3.65 9.82
CA GLU A 170 -5.76 -3.05 10.84
C GLU A 170 -5.20 -3.13 12.27
N ILE A 171 -4.64 -4.28 12.67
CA ILE A 171 -4.03 -4.47 14.00
C ILE A 171 -2.75 -3.63 14.16
N ARG A 172 -1.97 -3.45 13.08
CA ARG A 172 -0.59 -2.93 13.16
C ARG A 172 -0.37 -1.59 12.48
N LEU A 173 -1.30 -1.09 11.69
CA LEU A 173 -1.16 0.08 10.84
C LEU A 173 -0.92 1.30 11.72
N ALA A 174 -1.71 1.52 12.77
CA ALA A 174 -1.45 2.60 13.72
C ALA A 174 -0.02 2.55 14.33
N LYS A 175 0.56 1.36 14.55
CA LYS A 175 1.91 1.20 15.12
C LYS A 175 3.03 1.27 14.07
N ILE A 176 2.87 0.63 12.90
CA ILE A 176 3.78 0.73 11.76
C ILE A 176 3.85 2.18 11.28
N LEU A 177 2.71 2.85 11.20
CA LEU A 177 2.63 4.25 10.84
C LEU A 177 3.14 5.17 11.95
N ARG A 178 3.01 4.83 13.25
CA ARG A 178 3.70 5.60 14.32
C ARG A 178 5.21 5.41 14.29
N THR A 179 5.71 4.17 14.19
CA THR A 179 7.14 3.84 14.22
C THR A 179 7.87 4.30 12.95
N HIS A 180 7.22 4.26 11.79
CA HIS A 180 7.81 4.70 10.52
C HIS A 180 7.34 6.09 10.05
N ALA A 181 6.40 6.76 10.72
CA ALA A 181 6.19 8.21 10.56
C ALA A 181 6.99 9.06 11.57
N ALA A 182 7.66 8.44 12.55
CA ALA A 182 8.40 9.15 13.60
C ALA A 182 9.67 9.87 13.14
N VAL A 183 10.09 9.77 11.87
CA VAL A 183 11.33 10.43 11.38
C VAL A 183 11.06 11.81 10.77
N SER A 184 10.03 12.54 11.21
CA SER A 184 9.87 13.93 10.79
C SER A 184 9.12 14.80 11.80
N VAL A 185 9.57 14.81 13.05
CA VAL A 185 9.45 16.00 13.93
C VAL A 185 10.70 16.04 14.84
N ILE A 186 11.88 16.30 14.27
CA ILE A 186 12.85 17.14 14.96
C ILE A 186 12.68 18.54 14.35
N GLY A 187 11.56 19.17 14.71
CA GLY A 187 11.45 20.61 14.71
C GLY A 187 11.75 21.08 16.13
N HIS A 188 13.02 21.00 16.55
CA HIS A 188 13.46 21.75 17.72
C HIS A 188 13.38 23.24 17.36
N GLY A 189 12.23 23.81 17.66
CA GLY A 189 11.93 25.23 17.52
C GLY A 189 10.94 25.68 18.59
N LEU A 190 11.05 25.12 19.80
CA LEU A 190 10.51 25.74 21.00
C LEU A 190 11.41 26.92 21.36
N VAL A 191 11.28 28.05 20.66
CA VAL A 191 11.67 29.36 21.20
C VAL A 191 10.69 30.42 20.69
N ARG A 192 9.72 30.72 21.54
CA ARG A 192 9.17 32.06 21.81
C ARG A 192 8.14 31.84 22.92
N GLY A 193 8.52 31.91 24.20
CA GLY A 193 9.37 32.94 24.75
C GLY A 193 8.64 34.26 24.55
N ALA A 194 7.82 34.64 25.53
CA ALA A 194 7.19 35.95 25.61
C ALA A 194 8.27 37.03 25.47
N GLY A 195 8.09 37.96 24.51
CA GLY A 195 8.95 39.14 24.42
C GLY A 195 9.27 39.60 23.00
N LEU A 196 8.65 40.73 22.65
CA LEU A 196 9.21 41.86 21.90
C LEU A 196 9.58 41.69 20.41
N GLY A 197 8.72 42.28 19.56
CA GLY A 197 9.17 43.26 18.57
C GLY A 197 9.24 42.84 17.10
N GLY A 198 8.23 43.23 16.30
CA GLY A 198 8.45 43.59 14.88
C GLY A 198 7.53 42.92 13.83
N PRO A 199 6.84 43.70 12.96
CA PRO A 199 5.97 43.19 11.88
C PRO A 199 6.70 42.65 10.63
N LEU A 200 8.02 42.44 10.66
CA LEU A 200 8.82 42.13 9.46
C LEU A 200 9.58 40.78 9.54
N GLY A 201 9.32 39.95 10.55
CA GLY A 201 10.02 38.69 10.78
C GLY A 201 9.34 37.42 10.24
N ALA A 202 8.40 37.53 9.30
CA ALA A 202 7.67 36.40 8.74
C ALA A 202 8.33 35.88 7.45
N ALA A 203 9.50 35.26 7.56
CA ALA A 203 10.06 34.46 6.49
C ALA A 203 10.90 33.31 7.07
N PHE A 204 10.26 32.19 7.37
CA PHE A 204 10.98 30.91 7.46
C PHE A 204 10.24 29.83 6.68
N ASN A 205 10.97 29.36 5.67
CA ASN A 205 10.71 28.31 4.71
C ASN A 205 9.86 27.16 5.27
N GLY A 206 8.73 26.90 4.60
CA GLY A 206 7.92 25.70 4.80
C GLY A 206 8.69 24.46 4.38
N VAL A 207 9.46 23.88 5.30
CA VAL A 207 9.90 22.49 5.19
C VAL A 207 8.65 21.65 5.39
N LYS A 208 8.04 21.21 4.28
CA LYS A 208 6.93 20.26 4.35
C LYS A 208 7.48 18.95 4.95
N ALA A 209 6.96 18.56 6.11
CA ALA A 209 7.15 17.22 6.67
C ALA A 209 6.38 16.19 5.82
N VAL A 210 6.92 15.81 4.66
CA VAL A 210 6.21 14.95 3.67
C VAL A 210 6.49 13.46 3.87
N SER A 211 7.68 13.09 4.38
CA SER A 211 8.09 11.68 4.40
C SER A 211 7.16 10.81 5.26
N GLY A 212 6.85 11.23 6.49
CA GLY A 212 6.07 10.42 7.42
C GLY A 212 4.59 10.24 7.06
N SER A 213 3.98 11.15 6.28
CA SER A 213 2.56 11.08 5.90
C SER A 213 2.35 10.17 4.70
N ALA A 214 3.24 10.26 3.72
CA ALA A 214 3.03 9.65 2.43
C ALA A 214 3.43 8.14 2.42
N TYR A 215 4.40 7.75 3.28
CA TYR A 215 4.60 6.32 3.65
C TYR A 215 3.38 5.65 4.31
N ARG A 216 2.45 6.43 4.88
CA ARG A 216 1.20 5.87 5.44
C ARG A 216 0.22 5.38 4.39
N VAL A 217 0.45 5.76 3.14
CA VAL A 217 -0.33 5.34 1.98
C VAL A 217 0.46 4.33 1.17
N THR A 218 1.74 4.60 0.89
CA THR A 218 2.54 3.75 -0.01
C THR A 218 2.86 2.38 0.58
N ILE A 219 3.17 2.25 1.88
CA ILE A 219 3.45 0.93 2.48
C ILE A 219 2.23 0.01 2.41
N PRO A 220 1.03 0.41 2.91
CA PRO A 220 -0.16 -0.43 2.77
C PRO A 220 -0.52 -0.71 1.31
N ALA A 221 -0.37 0.28 0.43
CA ALA A 221 -0.69 0.12 -1.00
C ALA A 221 0.22 -0.89 -1.69
N VAL A 222 1.54 -0.86 -1.45
CA VAL A 222 2.49 -1.82 -2.03
C VAL A 222 2.25 -3.22 -1.49
N LEU A 223 1.97 -3.39 -0.19
CA LEU A 223 1.59 -4.69 0.38
C LEU A 223 0.32 -5.23 -0.26
N HIS A 224 -0.66 -4.37 -0.52
CA HIS A 224 -1.91 -4.77 -1.16
C HIS A 224 -1.69 -5.17 -2.62
N ILE A 225 -0.88 -4.43 -3.40
CA ILE A 225 -0.51 -4.82 -4.76
C ILE A 225 0.18 -6.19 -4.79
N ALA A 226 1.12 -6.43 -3.87
CA ALA A 226 1.78 -7.72 -3.74
C ALA A 226 0.76 -8.85 -3.51
N CYS A 227 -0.26 -8.62 -2.67
CA CYS A 227 -1.35 -9.58 -2.47
C CYS A 227 -2.15 -9.81 -3.76
N LEU A 228 -2.58 -8.74 -4.42
CA LEU A 228 -3.36 -8.81 -5.66
C LEU A 228 -2.62 -9.56 -6.77
N ARG A 229 -1.30 -9.34 -6.89
CA ARG A 229 -0.49 -10.05 -7.89
C ARG A 229 -0.43 -11.55 -7.61
N GLN A 230 -0.21 -11.93 -6.35
CA GLN A 230 -0.19 -13.34 -5.97
C GLN A 230 -1.54 -14.02 -6.22
N MET A 231 -2.64 -13.35 -5.88
CA MET A 231 -3.99 -13.86 -6.13
C MET A 231 -4.26 -14.03 -7.63
N THR A 232 -3.90 -13.03 -8.44
CA THR A 232 -4.08 -13.08 -9.90
C THR A 232 -3.28 -14.22 -10.52
N ARG A 233 -2.03 -14.42 -10.08
CA ARG A 233 -1.18 -15.53 -10.53
C ARG A 233 -1.76 -16.89 -10.17
N LEU A 234 -2.26 -17.06 -8.94
CA LEU A 234 -2.88 -18.31 -8.51
C LEU A 234 -4.17 -18.62 -9.29
N HIS A 235 -4.99 -17.62 -9.58
CA HIS A 235 -6.17 -17.78 -10.42
C HIS A 235 -5.80 -18.24 -11.85
N GLN A 236 -4.74 -17.68 -12.44
CA GLN A 236 -4.26 -18.09 -13.76
C GLN A 236 -3.82 -19.55 -13.77
N VAL A 237 -2.99 -19.96 -12.81
CA VAL A 237 -2.52 -21.35 -12.70
C VAL A 237 -3.69 -22.32 -12.50
N LYS A 238 -4.69 -21.97 -11.68
CA LYS A 238 -5.89 -22.80 -11.48
C LYS A 238 -6.70 -22.95 -12.76
N ASN A 239 -6.87 -21.88 -13.52
CA ASN A 239 -7.59 -21.91 -14.80
C ASN A 239 -6.84 -22.75 -15.84
N GLU A 240 -5.51 -22.60 -15.96
CA GLU A 240 -4.67 -23.40 -16.86
C GLU A 240 -4.74 -24.90 -16.55
N ILE A 241 -4.73 -25.27 -15.25
CA ILE A 241 -4.87 -26.67 -14.82
C ILE A 241 -6.29 -27.19 -15.13
N GLY A 242 -7.32 -26.39 -14.88
CA GLY A 242 -8.71 -26.73 -15.15
C GLY A 242 -9.00 -26.93 -16.64
N GLU A 243 -8.40 -26.12 -17.51
CA GLU A 243 -8.47 -26.29 -18.97
C GLU A 243 -7.70 -27.51 -19.47
N LYS A 244 -6.55 -27.82 -18.85
CA LYS A 244 -5.69 -28.96 -19.24
C LYS A 244 -6.23 -30.31 -18.78
N TYR A 245 -7.02 -30.33 -17.69
CA TYR A 245 -7.64 -31.54 -17.13
C TYR A 245 -9.11 -31.29 -16.79
N PRO A 246 -9.99 -31.14 -17.79
CA PRO A 246 -11.41 -30.99 -17.53
C PRO A 246 -11.91 -32.24 -16.80
N ALA A 247 -12.63 -32.04 -15.69
CA ALA A 247 -13.24 -33.14 -14.95
C ALA A 247 -14.09 -33.96 -15.92
N ARG A 248 -13.73 -35.24 -16.10
CA ARG A 248 -14.54 -36.16 -16.91
C ARG A 248 -15.91 -36.28 -16.23
N SER A 249 -16.91 -35.69 -16.87
CA SER A 249 -18.32 -35.88 -16.52
C SER A 249 -18.76 -37.30 -16.87
#